data_AF-A0A7S3KWT9-F1
#
_entry.id   AF-A0A7S3KWT9-F1
#
_cell.length_a   1.000
_cell.length_b   1.000
_cell.length_c   1.000
_cell.angle_alpha   90.00
_cell.angle_beta   90.00
_cell.angle_gamma   90.00
#
_symmetry.space_group_name_H-M   'P 1'
#
loop_
_entity.id
_entity.type
_entity.pdbx_description
1 polymer ?
#
loop_
_entity_poly.entity_id
_entity_poly.type
_entity_poly.pdbx_seq_one_letter_code
_entity_poly.pdbx_strand_id
1 'polypeptide(L)'
;MCDINMFGLCGNTSGGFISGMDIDGNIELGSQQQFYITGSNFNKIRSGRWNVVSNNNKGGYDGRGERYVKDLWEDYPLTQTKSEANLKAPKLVLEENVWKVVTDKERMLVDDFIVLSLGSNESPTVVSEELIQQINEQLMDGAKGVIVEPGIYHLEGTLKVPDNKVFVGIGLPAFVCQCTSGRCMETGSEGVHIQGIVFDAGVNGKSSDESNILLTIGSSGNGALNNPSMLQDVYCRSSRTDPNQSSPQAFACIEIIADHTIGENLWLWRADHDNQSKMIPFDVNTCEHGLIVRGDNVKMFGLFVEHFNNYQTVWYGKNGEIRFYQSEMPYFLTVEGEQHIVDCSHPDSSETVEEQVCASLYVSESATGFRGEGLGIYSFFPNTLNQKTIRAKTAIVVENDDVSFHHALTYWLNGDHDSGIDSILTNKNGESYPSESSIYQDLKGYAFSSYPPEESLNSSE
;
A
#
# COMPACT_ATOMS: atom_id res chain seq x y z
N MET A 1 -3.46 -13.12 19.63
CA MET A 1 -2.66 -11.91 19.91
C MET A 1 -3.63 -10.81 20.35
N CYS A 2 -3.57 -10.42 21.61
CA CYS A 2 -3.90 -9.05 21.98
C CYS A 2 -2.55 -8.35 22.05
N ASP A 3 -2.41 -7.16 21.45
CA ASP A 3 -1.23 -6.36 21.68
C ASP A 3 -1.08 -6.12 23.20
N ILE A 4 0.16 -6.07 23.64
CA ILE A 4 0.65 -6.29 25.00
C ILE A 4 -0.41 -6.01 26.08
N ASN A 5 -0.76 -7.10 26.76
CA ASN A 5 -1.77 -7.26 27.79
C ASN A 5 -1.70 -6.16 28.89
N MET A 6 -2.47 -5.08 28.73
CA MET A 6 -2.82 -4.17 29.83
C MET A 6 -4.25 -4.50 30.28
N PHE A 7 -4.37 -5.34 31.31
CA PHE A 7 -5.54 -5.42 32.19
C PHE A 7 -6.91 -5.76 31.53
N GLY A 8 -7.00 -6.84 30.75
CA GLY A 8 -8.28 -7.50 30.47
C GLY A 8 -9.20 -6.82 29.44
N LEU A 9 -8.70 -5.79 28.75
CA LEU A 9 -9.31 -5.22 27.54
C LEU A 9 -8.27 -5.34 26.42
N CYS A 10 -8.61 -5.93 25.27
CA CYS A 10 -7.68 -5.99 24.13
C CYS A 10 -7.59 -4.60 23.47
N GLY A 11 -6.37 -4.10 23.30
CA GLY A 11 -6.10 -2.80 22.67
C GLY A 11 -6.38 -2.79 21.17
N ASN A 12 -6.30 -1.60 20.56
CA ASN A 12 -6.47 -1.43 19.11
C ASN A 12 -5.26 -1.99 18.36
N THR A 13 -5.51 -2.76 17.30
CA THR A 13 -4.47 -3.36 16.45
C THR A 13 -4.94 -3.37 15.00
N SER A 14 -4.12 -2.85 14.09
CA SER A 14 -4.42 -2.65 12.67
C SER A 14 -3.36 -3.34 11.78
N GLY A 15 -3.09 -4.62 12.08
CA GLY A 15 -2.24 -5.47 11.23
C GLY A 15 -2.98 -5.95 9.99
N GLY A 16 -2.46 -6.89 9.21
CA GLY A 16 -1.14 -7.50 9.27
C GLY A 16 -0.99 -8.50 8.15
N PHE A 17 0.22 -9.02 7.98
CA PHE A 17 0.60 -9.89 6.87
C PHE A 17 1.29 -11.15 7.39
N ILE A 18 0.90 -12.33 6.88
CA ILE A 18 1.61 -13.60 7.08
C ILE A 18 1.72 -14.31 5.72
N SER A 19 2.91 -14.83 5.40
CA SER A 19 3.13 -15.63 4.20
C SER A 19 3.97 -16.87 4.50
N GLY A 20 3.59 -18.00 3.90
CA GLY A 20 4.44 -19.21 3.84
C GLY A 20 4.74 -19.89 5.17
N MET A 21 3.85 -19.78 6.17
CA MET A 21 4.08 -20.30 7.52
C MET A 21 3.41 -21.66 7.75
N ASP A 22 4.10 -22.55 8.47
CA ASP A 22 3.51 -23.76 9.06
C ASP A 22 3.26 -23.53 10.55
N ILE A 23 1.99 -23.49 10.94
CA ILE A 23 1.54 -23.16 12.30
C ILE A 23 0.82 -24.37 12.88
N ASP A 24 1.42 -25.00 13.88
CA ASP A 24 0.87 -26.22 14.52
C ASP A 24 -0.50 -26.01 15.18
N GLY A 25 -0.82 -24.76 15.55
CA GLY A 25 -2.00 -24.39 16.33
C GLY A 25 -3.03 -23.55 15.58
N ASN A 26 -3.82 -22.81 16.36
CA ASN A 26 -4.76 -21.83 15.84
C ASN A 26 -4.10 -20.45 15.73
N ILE A 27 -4.52 -19.67 14.73
CA ILE A 27 -4.25 -18.24 14.66
C ILE A 27 -5.40 -17.51 15.35
N GLU A 28 -5.13 -16.90 16.50
CA GLU A 28 -6.11 -16.10 17.24
C GLU A 28 -5.85 -14.61 16.97
N LEU A 29 -6.63 -13.99 16.08
CA LEU A 29 -6.44 -12.60 15.69
C LEU A 29 -6.84 -11.59 16.77
N GLY A 30 -7.68 -11.97 17.73
CA GLY A 30 -8.06 -11.11 18.85
C GLY A 30 -8.73 -9.82 18.36
N SER A 31 -8.11 -8.67 18.68
CA SER A 31 -8.61 -7.34 18.31
C SER A 31 -8.11 -6.83 16.95
N GLN A 32 -7.34 -7.63 16.19
CA GLN A 32 -6.86 -7.25 14.85
C GLN A 32 -8.05 -6.91 13.96
N GLN A 33 -8.05 -5.67 13.45
CA GLN A 33 -9.10 -5.11 12.61
C GLN A 33 -9.21 -5.85 11.27
N GLN A 34 -8.07 -6.14 10.67
CA GLN A 34 -7.93 -6.86 9.41
C GLN A 34 -6.67 -7.74 9.41
N PHE A 35 -6.55 -8.63 8.43
CA PHE A 35 -5.33 -9.43 8.23
C PHE A 35 -5.28 -10.09 6.84
N TYR A 36 -4.12 -10.10 6.19
CA TYR A 36 -3.84 -10.90 5.00
C TYR A 36 -2.95 -12.09 5.34
N ILE A 37 -3.37 -13.29 4.94
CA ILE A 37 -2.60 -14.52 5.15
C ILE A 37 -2.52 -15.26 3.84
N THR A 38 -1.32 -15.69 3.47
CA THR A 38 -1.11 -16.39 2.20
C THR A 38 -0.19 -17.61 2.33
N GLY A 39 -0.47 -18.65 1.52
CA GLY A 39 0.41 -19.81 1.34
C GLY A 39 0.80 -20.55 2.63
N SER A 40 -0.03 -20.49 3.67
CA SER A 40 0.27 -20.96 5.02
C SER A 40 -0.61 -22.15 5.43
N ASN A 41 -0.11 -22.97 6.35
CA ASN A 41 -0.84 -24.08 6.96
C ASN A 41 -1.09 -23.78 8.44
N PHE A 42 -2.32 -23.98 8.89
CA PHE A 42 -2.73 -23.80 10.29
C PHE A 42 -3.92 -24.72 10.63
N ASN A 43 -4.21 -24.92 11.92
CA ASN A 43 -5.41 -25.68 12.31
C ASN A 43 -6.69 -24.88 12.03
N LYS A 44 -6.78 -23.67 12.60
CA LYS A 44 -7.91 -22.76 12.40
C LYS A 44 -7.48 -21.30 12.58
N ILE A 45 -8.04 -20.38 11.81
CA ILE A 45 -7.99 -18.95 12.12
C ILE A 45 -9.28 -18.49 12.79
N ARG A 46 -9.17 -17.66 13.83
CA ARG A 46 -10.31 -16.98 14.47
C ARG A 46 -10.19 -15.47 14.35
N SER A 47 -11.20 -14.84 13.75
CA SER A 47 -11.31 -13.39 13.60
C SER A 47 -12.58 -12.83 14.23
N GLY A 48 -12.48 -11.63 14.80
CA GLY A 48 -13.60 -10.92 15.43
C GLY A 48 -13.92 -9.54 14.86
N ARG A 49 -13.22 -9.09 13.81
CA ARG A 49 -13.33 -7.72 13.28
C ARG A 49 -13.78 -7.68 11.82
N TRP A 50 -13.05 -7.05 10.91
CA TRP A 50 -13.64 -6.48 9.70
C TRP A 50 -13.26 -7.17 8.40
N ASN A 51 -11.95 -7.35 8.13
CA ASN A 51 -11.50 -7.84 6.83
C ASN A 51 -10.34 -8.84 6.96
N VAL A 52 -10.60 -10.14 6.83
CA VAL A 52 -9.57 -11.17 6.86
C VAL A 52 -9.54 -11.90 5.54
N VAL A 53 -8.45 -11.74 4.80
CA VAL A 53 -8.26 -12.35 3.48
C VAL A 53 -7.30 -13.52 3.60
N SER A 54 -7.76 -14.69 3.16
CA SER A 54 -7.03 -15.95 3.17
C SER A 54 -6.77 -16.40 1.75
N ASN A 55 -5.50 -16.33 1.31
CA ASN A 55 -5.07 -16.73 -0.02
C ASN A 55 -4.27 -18.04 0.01
N ASN A 56 -4.68 -19.07 -0.72
CA ASN A 56 -3.92 -20.33 -0.81
C ASN A 56 -3.57 -21.04 0.52
N ASN A 57 -4.32 -20.78 1.60
CA ASN A 57 -4.04 -21.39 2.91
C ASN A 57 -4.74 -22.73 3.09
N LYS A 58 -4.22 -23.54 4.03
CA LYS A 58 -4.87 -24.76 4.50
C LYS A 58 -5.16 -24.65 6.00
N GLY A 59 -6.43 -24.85 6.35
CA GLY A 59 -6.90 -24.80 7.73
C GLY A 59 -8.40 -24.48 7.78
N GLY A 60 -8.96 -24.51 8.98
CA GLY A 60 -10.34 -24.07 9.22
C GLY A 60 -10.45 -22.56 9.42
N TYR A 61 -11.68 -22.05 9.32
CA TYR A 61 -11.98 -20.64 9.55
C TYR A 61 -13.08 -20.46 10.60
N ASP A 62 -12.94 -19.47 11.47
CA ASP A 62 -13.92 -19.04 12.47
C ASP A 62 -13.99 -17.52 12.44
N GLY A 63 -15.19 -16.97 12.41
CA GLY A 63 -15.37 -15.56 12.64
C GLY A 63 -16.84 -15.21 12.66
N ARG A 64 -17.17 -14.21 13.47
CA ARG A 64 -18.50 -13.56 13.45
C ARG A 64 -18.43 -12.09 13.06
N GLY A 65 -17.20 -11.56 13.00
CA GLY A 65 -16.88 -10.17 12.71
C GLY A 65 -17.57 -9.17 13.64
N GLU A 66 -17.52 -7.89 13.24
CA GLU A 66 -18.14 -6.79 13.98
C GLU A 66 -19.65 -6.66 13.70
N ARG A 67 -20.45 -6.39 14.74
CA ARG A 67 -21.93 -6.35 14.64
C ARG A 67 -22.48 -5.04 14.12
N TYR A 68 -21.66 -3.99 14.10
CA TYR A 68 -22.06 -2.64 13.70
C TYR A 68 -21.76 -2.35 12.21
N VAL A 69 -21.47 -3.39 11.44
CA VAL A 69 -21.32 -3.33 9.98
C VAL A 69 -22.55 -3.97 9.34
N LYS A 70 -23.19 -3.28 8.40
CA LYS A 70 -24.34 -3.78 7.64
C LYS A 70 -23.93 -4.51 6.37
N ASP A 71 -24.87 -5.27 5.81
CA ASP A 71 -24.75 -5.95 4.50
C ASP A 71 -23.52 -6.86 4.39
N LEU A 72 -23.28 -7.58 5.49
CA LEU A 72 -22.22 -8.57 5.61
C LEU A 72 -22.42 -9.70 4.60
N TRP A 73 -21.33 -10.13 3.97
CA TRP A 73 -21.31 -11.35 3.17
C TRP A 73 -21.40 -12.59 4.08
N GLU A 74 -21.73 -13.75 3.50
CA GLU A 74 -22.08 -14.98 4.24
C GLU A 74 -21.01 -15.42 5.25
N ASP A 75 -19.74 -15.40 4.82
CA ASP A 75 -18.59 -15.84 5.61
C ASP A 75 -17.89 -14.69 6.39
N TYR A 76 -18.54 -13.53 6.57
CA TYR A 76 -17.93 -12.37 7.19
C TYR A 76 -17.28 -12.67 8.56
N PRO A 77 -16.03 -12.21 8.82
CA PRO A 77 -15.25 -11.23 8.06
C PRO A 77 -14.24 -11.85 7.08
N LEU A 78 -14.50 -13.06 6.59
CA LEU A 78 -13.51 -13.85 5.85
C LEU A 78 -13.71 -13.75 4.34
N THR A 79 -12.63 -13.52 3.61
CA THR A 79 -12.55 -13.61 2.15
C THR A 79 -11.55 -14.70 1.80
N GLN A 80 -12.01 -15.79 1.19
CA GLN A 80 -11.13 -16.87 0.75
C GLN A 80 -10.83 -16.72 -0.74
N THR A 81 -9.56 -16.81 -1.09
CA THR A 81 -9.09 -16.63 -2.46
C THR A 81 -7.97 -17.61 -2.83
N LYS A 82 -7.73 -17.80 -4.12
CA LYS A 82 -6.70 -18.70 -4.66
C LYS A 82 -5.90 -18.02 -5.76
N SER A 83 -4.58 -18.01 -5.63
CA SER A 83 -3.64 -17.40 -6.58
C SER A 83 -2.73 -18.49 -7.12
N GLU A 84 -2.29 -18.37 -8.36
CA GLU A 84 -1.22 -19.24 -8.88
C GLU A 84 0.17 -18.80 -8.37
N ALA A 85 0.27 -17.59 -7.79
CA ALA A 85 1.54 -17.04 -7.33
C ALA A 85 1.99 -17.71 -6.02
N ASN A 86 3.13 -18.39 -6.07
CA ASN A 86 3.89 -18.84 -4.90
C ASN A 86 5.15 -17.97 -4.77
N LEU A 87 4.99 -16.82 -4.13
CA LEU A 87 6.02 -15.80 -4.06
C LEU A 87 7.00 -16.10 -2.91
N LYS A 88 8.29 -15.94 -3.18
CA LYS A 88 9.35 -16.11 -2.18
C LYS A 88 10.26 -14.90 -2.19
N ALA A 89 10.26 -14.17 -1.08
CA ALA A 89 11.15 -13.06 -0.86
C ALA A 89 12.63 -13.49 -0.98
N PRO A 90 13.47 -12.72 -1.69
CA PRO A 90 14.91 -12.83 -1.59
C PRO A 90 15.36 -12.80 -0.13
N LYS A 91 16.35 -13.63 0.22
CA LYS A 91 16.86 -13.69 1.60
C LYS A 91 18.33 -14.06 1.66
N LEU A 92 18.98 -13.64 2.75
CA LEU A 92 20.32 -14.10 3.08
C LEU A 92 20.28 -15.47 3.77
N VAL A 93 21.13 -16.38 3.32
CA VAL A 93 21.31 -17.71 3.90
C VAL A 93 22.79 -17.98 4.10
N LEU A 94 23.15 -18.48 5.28
CA LEU A 94 24.48 -18.99 5.57
C LEU A 94 24.52 -20.50 5.28
N GLU A 95 25.29 -20.89 4.26
CA GLU A 95 25.46 -22.30 3.88
C GLU A 95 26.95 -22.60 3.81
N GLU A 96 27.40 -23.66 4.49
CA GLU A 96 28.80 -24.09 4.48
C GLU A 96 29.79 -22.97 4.84
N ASN A 97 29.40 -22.08 5.76
CA ASN A 97 30.12 -20.86 6.18
C ASN A 97 30.26 -19.77 5.09
N VAL A 98 29.45 -19.81 4.04
CA VAL A 98 29.41 -18.78 2.99
C VAL A 98 28.02 -18.15 2.94
N TRP A 99 27.97 -16.82 2.99
CA TRP A 99 26.72 -16.08 2.84
C TRP A 99 26.29 -16.03 1.37
N LYS A 100 25.00 -16.26 1.14
CA LYS A 100 24.38 -16.22 -0.18
C LYS A 100 23.07 -15.44 -0.16
N VAL A 101 22.80 -14.72 -1.24
CA VAL A 101 21.45 -14.23 -1.55
C VAL A 101 20.72 -15.36 -2.29
N VAL A 102 19.57 -15.75 -1.75
CA VAL A 102 18.74 -16.83 -2.29
C VAL A 102 17.41 -16.25 -2.75
N THR A 103 17.11 -16.42 -4.04
CA THR A 103 15.80 -16.15 -4.64
C THR A 103 15.08 -17.48 -4.94
N ASP A 104 13.92 -17.40 -5.57
CA ASP A 104 13.20 -18.56 -6.12
C ASP A 104 13.96 -19.22 -7.29
N LYS A 105 14.71 -18.44 -8.08
CA LYS A 105 15.42 -18.89 -9.28
C LYS A 105 16.88 -19.21 -9.04
N GLU A 106 17.56 -18.46 -8.17
CA GLU A 106 19.02 -18.47 -8.08
C GLU A 106 19.53 -18.43 -6.62
N ARG A 107 20.78 -18.87 -6.47
CA ARG A 107 21.57 -18.77 -5.24
C ARG A 107 22.89 -18.12 -5.62
N MET A 108 23.12 -16.90 -5.15
CA MET A 108 24.24 -16.06 -5.57
C MET A 108 25.14 -15.77 -4.37
N LEU A 109 26.45 -15.62 -4.59
CA LEU A 109 27.37 -15.25 -3.51
C LEU A 109 27.12 -13.79 -3.13
N VAL A 110 27.28 -13.44 -1.85
CA VAL A 110 27.24 -12.03 -1.42
C VAL A 110 28.30 -11.20 -2.14
N ASP A 111 29.44 -11.80 -2.50
CA ASP A 111 30.52 -11.15 -3.26
C ASP A 111 30.10 -10.71 -4.68
N ASP A 112 28.98 -11.21 -5.21
CA ASP A 112 28.42 -10.79 -6.49
C ASP A 112 27.56 -9.51 -6.37
N PHE A 113 27.39 -8.97 -5.16
CA PHE A 113 26.55 -7.82 -4.84
C PHE A 113 27.37 -6.62 -4.39
N ILE A 114 26.82 -5.44 -4.63
CA ILE A 114 27.26 -4.22 -3.97
C ILE A 114 26.69 -4.24 -2.55
N VAL A 115 27.53 -4.00 -1.53
CA VAL A 115 27.07 -3.90 -0.14
C VAL A 115 27.06 -2.42 0.26
N LEU A 116 25.87 -1.90 0.56
CA LEU A 116 25.67 -0.54 1.04
C LEU A 116 25.55 -0.55 2.57
N SER A 117 26.60 -0.09 3.25
CA SER A 117 26.71 -0.07 4.71
C SER A 117 26.72 1.35 5.27
N LEU A 118 26.35 1.53 6.54
CA LEU A 118 26.51 2.80 7.23
C LEU A 118 27.99 3.21 7.30
N GLY A 119 28.25 4.50 7.09
CA GLY A 119 29.56 5.09 7.40
C GLY A 119 29.85 5.00 8.90
N SER A 120 31.09 4.68 9.28
CA SER A 120 31.46 4.63 10.70
C SER A 120 31.26 6.02 11.35
N ASN A 121 30.31 6.12 12.29
CA ASN A 121 29.87 7.35 12.98
C ASN A 121 28.88 8.27 12.23
N GLU A 122 28.25 7.79 11.15
CA GLU A 122 27.21 8.54 10.45
C GLU A 122 25.81 7.95 10.73
N SER A 123 24.87 8.83 11.07
CA SER A 123 23.45 8.52 11.12
C SER A 123 22.69 9.85 11.02
N PRO A 124 22.13 10.22 9.86
CA PRO A 124 22.04 9.44 8.61
C PRO A 124 23.37 9.36 7.83
N THR A 125 23.53 8.35 6.97
CA THR A 125 24.63 8.23 5.99
C THR A 125 24.24 8.94 4.69
N VAL A 126 25.14 9.75 4.14
CA VAL A 126 24.91 10.42 2.85
C VAL A 126 25.46 9.53 1.73
N VAL A 127 24.60 9.18 0.77
CA VAL A 127 24.99 8.49 -0.47
C VAL A 127 25.03 9.55 -1.56
N SER A 128 26.23 10.10 -1.77
CA SER A 128 26.45 11.22 -2.69
C SER A 128 26.11 10.85 -4.14
N GLU A 129 25.89 11.86 -4.98
CA GLU A 129 25.69 11.68 -6.43
C GLU A 129 26.82 10.86 -7.08
N GLU A 130 28.08 11.09 -6.67
CA GLU A 130 29.25 10.36 -7.17
C GLU A 130 29.17 8.86 -6.81
N LEU A 131 28.82 8.53 -5.56
CA LEU A 131 28.67 7.14 -5.13
C LEU A 131 27.49 6.46 -5.83
N ILE A 132 26.37 7.17 -6.02
CA ILE A 132 25.23 6.66 -6.78
C ILE A 132 25.60 6.38 -8.22
N GLN A 133 26.38 7.27 -8.86
CA GLN A 133 26.89 7.02 -10.20
C GLN A 133 27.75 5.74 -10.25
N GLN A 134 28.65 5.54 -9.27
CA GLN A 134 29.46 4.32 -9.18
C GLN A 134 28.61 3.06 -8.96
N ILE A 135 27.54 3.15 -8.17
CA ILE A 135 26.60 2.04 -7.96
C ILE A 135 25.88 1.72 -9.27
N ASN A 136 25.40 2.73 -9.99
CA ASN A 136 24.72 2.57 -11.28
C ASN A 136 25.64 1.92 -12.33
N GLU A 137 26.91 2.35 -12.40
CA GLU A 137 27.92 1.76 -13.29
C GLU A 137 28.18 0.29 -12.94
N GLN A 138 28.36 -0.05 -11.66
CA GLN A 138 28.56 -1.44 -11.23
C GLN A 138 27.35 -2.34 -11.50
N LEU A 139 26.12 -1.81 -11.34
CA LEU A 139 24.90 -2.53 -11.71
C LEU A 139 24.86 -2.82 -13.21
N MET A 140 25.32 -1.89 -14.07
CA MET A 140 25.46 -2.13 -15.50
C MET A 140 26.58 -3.13 -15.84
N ASP A 141 27.69 -3.08 -15.09
CA ASP A 141 28.90 -3.88 -15.36
C ASP A 141 28.87 -5.30 -14.79
N GLY A 142 27.76 -5.71 -14.18
CA GLY A 142 27.47 -7.12 -13.89
C GLY A 142 27.17 -7.45 -12.44
N ALA A 143 27.20 -6.48 -11.52
CA ALA A 143 26.75 -6.72 -10.14
C ALA A 143 25.32 -7.27 -10.14
N LYS A 144 25.05 -8.27 -9.30
CA LYS A 144 23.74 -8.94 -9.22
C LYS A 144 22.67 -8.09 -8.54
N GLY A 145 23.09 -7.03 -7.84
CA GLY A 145 22.22 -6.06 -7.21
C GLY A 145 22.89 -5.44 -6.00
N VAL A 146 22.09 -5.04 -5.01
CA VAL A 146 22.57 -4.34 -3.82
C VAL A 146 22.02 -4.99 -2.55
N ILE A 147 22.89 -5.27 -1.59
CA ILE A 147 22.50 -5.59 -0.22
C ILE A 147 22.60 -4.30 0.58
N VAL A 148 21.51 -3.92 1.22
CA VAL A 148 21.43 -2.69 2.02
C VAL A 148 21.38 -3.10 3.49
N GLU A 149 22.44 -2.77 4.22
CA GLU A 149 22.53 -3.02 5.67
C GLU A 149 21.59 -2.09 6.46
N PRO A 150 21.30 -2.37 7.75
CA PRO A 150 20.43 -1.52 8.54
C PRO A 150 20.95 -0.09 8.62
N GLY A 151 20.13 0.89 8.26
CA GLY A 151 20.52 2.31 8.27
C GLY A 151 19.51 3.27 7.65
N ILE A 152 19.80 4.57 7.78
CA ILE A 152 19.08 5.65 7.09
C ILE A 152 20.07 6.26 6.09
N TYR A 153 19.74 6.19 4.81
CA TYR A 153 20.59 6.60 3.69
C TYR A 153 19.95 7.77 2.96
N HIS A 154 20.60 8.94 3.01
CA HIS A 154 20.19 10.12 2.25
C HIS A 154 20.77 10.02 0.84
N LEU A 155 19.92 9.76 -0.16
CA LEU A 155 20.33 9.62 -1.55
C LEU A 155 20.30 11.01 -2.21
N GLU A 156 21.47 11.50 -2.62
CA GLU A 156 21.59 12.79 -3.33
C GLU A 156 21.37 12.66 -4.85
N GLY A 157 21.21 11.44 -5.35
CA GLY A 157 20.89 11.12 -6.74
C GLY A 157 19.87 9.99 -6.86
N THR A 158 19.64 9.53 -8.09
CA THR A 158 18.71 8.43 -8.38
C THR A 158 19.48 7.14 -8.74
N LEU A 159 19.17 6.05 -8.05
CA LEU A 159 19.59 4.70 -8.43
C LEU A 159 18.87 4.29 -9.73
N LYS A 160 19.65 3.97 -10.75
CA LYS A 160 19.18 3.50 -12.07
C LYS A 160 19.44 2.01 -12.16
N VAL A 161 18.42 1.22 -11.88
CA VAL A 161 18.52 -0.23 -11.71
C VAL A 161 18.15 -0.94 -13.01
N PRO A 162 19.05 -1.67 -13.67
CA PRO A 162 18.70 -2.45 -14.87
C PRO A 162 17.77 -3.63 -14.56
N ASP A 163 17.32 -4.33 -15.60
CA ASP A 163 16.60 -5.60 -15.45
C ASP A 163 17.45 -6.65 -14.69
N ASN A 164 16.76 -7.62 -14.08
CA ASN A 164 17.36 -8.79 -13.43
C ASN A 164 18.32 -8.45 -12.27
N LYS A 165 17.97 -7.44 -11.46
CA LYS A 165 18.72 -7.05 -10.27
C LYS A 165 17.94 -7.35 -9.00
N VAL A 166 18.67 -7.69 -7.94
CA VAL A 166 18.09 -8.04 -6.64
C VAL A 166 18.57 -7.06 -5.56
N PHE A 167 17.62 -6.39 -4.91
CA PHE A 167 17.85 -5.51 -3.77
C PHE A 167 17.32 -6.19 -2.51
N VAL A 168 18.19 -6.35 -1.51
CA VAL A 168 17.87 -6.99 -0.23
C VAL A 168 18.16 -6.01 0.91
N GLY A 169 17.10 -5.52 1.56
CA GLY A 169 17.18 -4.68 2.74
C GLY A 169 17.18 -5.51 4.02
N ILE A 170 18.14 -5.25 4.90
CA ILE A 170 18.27 -5.95 6.19
C ILE A 170 17.92 -4.97 7.31
N GLY A 171 16.94 -5.30 8.14
CA GLY A 171 16.58 -4.47 9.29
C GLY A 171 15.85 -3.17 8.92
N LEU A 172 15.08 -3.19 7.82
CA LEU A 172 14.28 -2.06 7.32
C LEU A 172 15.12 -0.80 7.04
N PRO A 173 16.16 -0.88 6.18
CA PRO A 173 16.90 0.30 5.78
C PRO A 173 16.01 1.28 5.04
N ALA A 174 16.24 2.57 5.26
CA ALA A 174 15.48 3.66 4.67
C ALA A 174 16.32 4.42 3.65
N PHE A 175 15.80 4.55 2.43
CA PHE A 175 16.29 5.48 1.42
C PHE A 175 15.48 6.78 1.52
N VAL A 176 16.12 7.86 1.97
CA VAL A 176 15.54 9.20 1.99
C VAL A 176 15.87 9.89 0.66
N CYS A 177 14.85 10.21 -0.13
CA CYS A 177 15.02 10.73 -1.50
C CYS A 177 15.34 12.23 -1.49
N GLN A 178 16.58 12.58 -1.14
CA GLN A 178 17.06 13.96 -1.00
C GLN A 178 17.51 14.60 -2.31
N CYS A 179 17.57 13.85 -3.41
CA CYS A 179 17.90 14.41 -4.72
C CYS A 179 16.88 15.46 -5.16
N THR A 180 17.27 16.36 -6.07
CA THR A 180 16.41 17.45 -6.55
C THR A 180 15.18 16.96 -7.31
N SER A 181 15.25 15.77 -7.92
CA SER A 181 14.10 15.10 -8.54
C SER A 181 13.16 14.46 -7.50
N GLY A 182 13.59 14.32 -6.24
CA GLY A 182 12.88 13.59 -5.19
C GLY A 182 12.74 12.08 -5.43
N ARG A 183 13.43 11.53 -6.43
CA ARG A 183 13.40 10.12 -6.82
C ARG A 183 14.60 9.34 -6.31
N CYS A 184 14.38 8.39 -5.41
CA CYS A 184 15.43 7.48 -4.96
C CYS A 184 15.82 6.46 -6.02
N MET A 185 14.84 5.88 -6.72
CA MET A 185 15.07 4.71 -7.57
C MET A 185 14.17 4.66 -8.80
N GLU A 186 14.75 4.25 -9.92
CA GLU A 186 14.06 3.91 -11.16
C GLU A 186 14.62 2.58 -11.67
N THR A 187 13.73 1.67 -12.06
CA THR A 187 14.12 0.31 -12.42
C THR A 187 13.85 -0.02 -13.89
N GLY A 188 14.48 -1.09 -14.37
CA GLY A 188 14.05 -1.84 -15.54
C GLY A 188 12.67 -2.47 -15.35
N SER A 189 12.17 -3.11 -16.39
CA SER A 189 10.80 -3.64 -16.46
C SER A 189 10.72 -5.13 -16.15
N GLU A 190 11.84 -5.85 -16.05
CA GLU A 190 11.86 -7.31 -15.92
C GLU A 190 12.81 -7.81 -14.82
N GLY A 191 12.34 -8.77 -14.04
CA GLY A 191 13.16 -9.51 -13.07
C GLY A 191 13.82 -8.66 -11.99
N VAL A 192 13.36 -7.43 -11.75
CA VAL A 192 13.88 -6.60 -10.66
C VAL A 192 13.18 -7.00 -9.37
N HIS A 193 13.93 -7.46 -8.38
CA HIS A 193 13.38 -7.86 -7.08
C HIS A 193 13.82 -6.87 -6.01
N ILE A 194 12.89 -6.17 -5.37
CA ILE A 194 13.15 -5.25 -4.26
C ILE A 194 12.51 -5.82 -3.01
N GLN A 195 13.34 -6.07 -1.99
CA GLN A 195 12.90 -6.70 -0.75
C GLN A 195 13.32 -5.88 0.48
N GLY A 196 12.37 -5.58 1.36
CA GLY A 196 12.67 -5.08 2.71
C GLY A 196 13.24 -3.66 2.78
N ILE A 197 12.87 -2.76 1.86
CA ILE A 197 13.38 -1.37 1.80
C ILE A 197 12.25 -0.39 2.09
N VAL A 198 12.57 0.64 2.89
CA VAL A 198 11.70 1.81 3.12
C VAL A 198 12.14 2.95 2.20
N PHE A 199 11.19 3.57 1.50
CA PHE A 199 11.39 4.80 0.73
C PHE A 199 10.79 5.98 1.49
N ASP A 200 11.65 6.84 2.05
CA ASP A 200 11.26 8.05 2.76
C ASP A 200 11.29 9.25 1.80
N ALA A 201 10.21 10.04 1.79
CA ALA A 201 10.18 11.28 1.02
C ALA A 201 11.22 12.29 1.54
N GLY A 202 11.91 12.97 0.62
CA GLY A 202 12.84 14.04 0.94
C GLY A 202 12.17 15.41 1.06
N VAL A 203 12.96 16.43 1.38
CA VAL A 203 12.47 17.82 1.57
C VAL A 203 12.68 18.71 0.34
N ASN A 204 13.37 18.19 -0.69
CA ASN A 204 13.75 18.94 -1.88
C ASN A 204 12.70 18.85 -3.00
N GLY A 205 11.99 17.73 -3.11
CA GLY A 205 10.87 17.57 -4.03
C GLY A 205 9.61 18.30 -3.58
N LYS A 206 8.64 18.44 -4.49
CA LYS A 206 7.30 19.01 -4.22
C LYS A 206 6.20 18.02 -4.55
N SER A 207 5.10 18.04 -3.80
CA SER A 207 3.96 17.16 -4.10
C SER A 207 3.22 17.57 -5.37
N SER A 208 3.37 18.82 -5.82
CA SER A 208 2.80 19.30 -7.08
C SER A 208 3.63 18.97 -8.33
N ASP A 209 4.77 18.30 -8.20
CA ASP A 209 5.65 17.94 -9.32
C ASP A 209 5.49 16.45 -9.62
N GLU A 210 4.79 16.11 -10.71
CA GLU A 210 4.51 14.73 -11.13
C GLU A 210 5.78 13.87 -11.31
N SER A 211 6.95 14.48 -11.48
CA SER A 211 8.21 13.73 -11.58
C SER A 211 8.76 13.25 -10.23
N ASN A 212 8.29 13.85 -9.13
CA ASN A 212 8.68 13.56 -7.75
C ASN A 212 8.04 12.27 -7.23
N ILE A 213 8.51 11.15 -7.76
CA ILE A 213 8.07 9.80 -7.44
C ILE A 213 9.24 9.08 -6.78
N LEU A 214 9.05 8.53 -5.58
CA LEU A 214 10.17 7.97 -4.81
C LEU A 214 10.74 6.70 -5.48
N LEU A 215 9.86 5.84 -6.00
CA LEU A 215 10.18 4.60 -6.71
C LEU A 215 9.36 4.48 -8.00
N THR A 216 10.04 4.40 -9.15
CA THR A 216 9.42 4.12 -10.46
C THR A 216 9.83 2.75 -10.98
N ILE A 217 8.86 1.90 -11.31
CA ILE A 217 9.10 0.54 -11.82
C ILE A 217 8.90 0.48 -13.34
N GLY A 218 10.01 0.33 -14.05
CA GLY A 218 10.05 0.06 -15.49
C GLY A 218 9.52 1.18 -16.37
N SER A 219 9.11 0.80 -17.58
CA SER A 219 8.64 1.73 -18.61
C SER A 219 7.47 1.16 -19.42
N SER A 220 6.72 2.03 -20.09
CA SER A 220 5.44 1.68 -20.73
C SER A 220 5.57 0.64 -21.84
N GLY A 221 4.66 -0.33 -21.84
CA GLY A 221 4.59 -1.41 -22.84
C GLY A 221 5.68 -2.47 -22.70
N ASN A 222 6.36 -2.51 -21.55
CA ASN A 222 7.40 -3.51 -21.22
C ASN A 222 7.03 -4.25 -19.93
N GLY A 223 7.61 -5.43 -19.75
CA GLY A 223 7.33 -6.32 -18.61
C GLY A 223 7.18 -7.77 -19.07
N ALA A 224 7.55 -8.72 -18.22
CA ALA A 224 7.60 -10.14 -18.59
C ALA A 224 6.80 -11.01 -17.63
N LEU A 225 5.74 -11.68 -18.12
CA LEU A 225 4.91 -12.59 -17.33
C LEU A 225 5.71 -13.70 -16.64
N ASN A 226 6.73 -14.24 -17.32
CA ASN A 226 7.59 -15.32 -16.81
C ASN A 226 8.81 -14.80 -16.01
N ASN A 227 8.99 -13.48 -15.95
CA ASN A 227 10.06 -12.83 -15.21
C ASN A 227 9.62 -11.46 -14.69
N PRO A 228 8.53 -11.40 -13.89
CA PRO A 228 7.99 -10.12 -13.44
C PRO A 228 8.95 -9.43 -12.47
N SER A 229 8.87 -8.11 -12.41
CA SER A 229 9.46 -7.37 -11.29
C SER A 229 8.64 -7.60 -10.02
N MET A 230 9.33 -7.72 -8.89
CA MET A 230 8.78 -8.13 -7.60
C MET A 230 9.09 -7.08 -6.54
N LEU A 231 8.07 -6.60 -5.84
CA LEU A 231 8.20 -5.73 -4.65
C LEU A 231 7.69 -6.50 -3.43
N GLN A 232 8.55 -6.81 -2.46
CA GLN A 232 8.18 -7.57 -1.27
C GLN A 232 8.64 -6.87 0.00
N ASP A 233 7.75 -6.63 0.97
CA ASP A 233 8.09 -5.84 2.16
C ASP A 233 8.67 -4.45 1.79
N VAL A 234 8.04 -3.79 0.82
CA VAL A 234 8.44 -2.45 0.36
C VAL A 234 7.52 -1.43 1.00
N TYR A 235 8.13 -0.45 1.66
CA TYR A 235 7.42 0.54 2.44
C TYR A 235 7.68 1.94 1.91
N CYS A 236 6.71 2.83 2.06
CA CYS A 236 6.91 4.25 1.81
C CYS A 236 6.43 5.06 3.00
N ARG A 237 7.15 6.15 3.29
CA ARG A 237 6.77 7.09 4.32
C ARG A 237 7.00 8.54 3.88
N SER A 238 5.95 9.35 3.96
CA SER A 238 6.05 10.81 3.97
C SER A 238 5.88 11.31 5.41
N SER A 239 7.00 11.55 6.11
CA SER A 239 7.00 11.85 7.55
C SER A 239 8.23 12.63 8.00
N ARG A 240 8.08 13.48 9.02
CA ARG A 240 9.21 14.08 9.74
C ARG A 240 9.70 13.11 10.81
N THR A 241 10.85 12.51 10.55
CA THR A 241 11.47 11.51 11.42
C THR A 241 12.40 12.13 12.46
N ASP A 242 12.83 13.38 12.27
CA ASP A 242 13.63 14.17 13.21
C ASP A 242 12.83 15.38 13.77
N PRO A 243 13.05 15.80 15.03
CA PRO A 243 12.30 16.92 15.64
C PRO A 243 12.45 18.25 14.90
N ASN A 244 13.50 18.43 14.09
CA ASN A 244 13.81 19.66 13.39
C ASN A 244 13.74 19.51 11.86
N GLN A 245 13.25 18.37 11.36
CA GLN A 245 13.11 18.13 9.93
C GLN A 245 12.05 19.06 9.31
N SER A 246 12.36 19.66 8.16
CA SER A 246 11.34 20.29 7.32
C SER A 246 10.34 19.23 6.83
N SER A 247 9.13 19.67 6.50
CA SER A 247 8.10 18.79 5.91
C SER A 247 8.61 18.17 4.60
N PRO A 248 8.75 16.83 4.50
CA PRO A 248 9.00 16.18 3.23
C PRO A 248 7.77 16.28 2.31
N GLN A 249 7.97 16.09 1.02
CA GLN A 249 6.89 16.05 0.03
C GLN A 249 7.20 15.10 -1.12
N ALA A 250 6.17 14.43 -1.64
CA ALA A 250 6.24 13.56 -2.82
C ALA A 250 4.98 13.74 -3.68
N PHE A 251 5.06 13.54 -4.99
CA PHE A 251 3.83 13.39 -5.78
C PHE A 251 3.27 11.98 -5.59
N ALA A 252 4.12 10.95 -5.69
CA ALA A 252 3.73 9.59 -5.37
C ALA A 252 4.82 8.80 -4.64
N CYS A 253 4.42 7.85 -3.79
CA CYS A 253 5.36 6.87 -3.25
C CYS A 253 5.90 5.95 -4.34
N ILE A 254 5.00 5.26 -5.05
CA ILE A 254 5.36 4.26 -6.06
C ILE A 254 4.55 4.48 -7.33
N GLU A 255 5.22 4.48 -8.48
CA GLU A 255 4.61 4.37 -9.80
C GLU A 255 5.06 3.08 -10.49
N ILE A 256 4.10 2.26 -10.91
CA ILE A 256 4.36 1.00 -11.60
C ILE A 256 3.95 1.13 -13.05
N ILE A 257 4.95 1.17 -13.93
CA ILE A 257 4.76 1.31 -15.37
C ILE A 257 4.93 -0.04 -16.07
N ALA A 258 5.80 -0.91 -15.57
CA ALA A 258 6.00 -2.24 -16.12
C ALA A 258 4.81 -3.17 -15.90
N ASP A 259 4.42 -3.83 -16.99
CA ASP A 259 3.42 -4.88 -17.01
C ASP A 259 3.87 -6.07 -16.14
N HIS A 260 2.89 -6.83 -15.64
CA HIS A 260 3.11 -8.05 -14.85
C HIS A 260 3.82 -7.86 -13.51
N THR A 261 4.16 -6.63 -13.09
CA THR A 261 4.76 -6.37 -11.78
C THR A 261 3.90 -6.94 -10.65
N ILE A 262 4.53 -7.54 -9.65
CA ILE A 262 3.83 -8.11 -8.49
C ILE A 262 4.34 -7.44 -7.21
N GLY A 263 3.42 -6.87 -6.43
CA GLY A 263 3.67 -6.40 -5.07
C GLY A 263 3.11 -7.36 -4.02
N GLU A 264 3.86 -7.61 -2.96
CA GLU A 264 3.43 -8.38 -1.80
C GLU A 264 3.86 -7.68 -0.50
N ASN A 265 2.91 -7.43 0.41
CA ASN A 265 3.15 -6.72 1.67
C ASN A 265 3.74 -5.31 1.46
N LEU A 266 2.96 -4.43 0.81
CA LEU A 266 3.33 -3.03 0.63
C LEU A 266 2.58 -2.16 1.62
N TRP A 267 3.28 -1.27 2.31
CA TRP A 267 2.65 -0.25 3.15
C TRP A 267 3.14 1.14 2.79
N LEU A 268 2.23 1.93 2.22
CA LEU A 268 2.48 3.27 1.72
C LEU A 268 1.73 4.24 2.63
N TRP A 269 2.47 5.08 3.34
CA TRP A 269 1.90 5.84 4.45
C TRP A 269 2.34 7.30 4.38
N ARG A 270 1.38 8.19 4.12
CA ARG A 270 1.55 9.59 4.50
C ARG A 270 1.28 9.69 5.99
N ALA A 271 2.18 10.31 6.74
CA ALA A 271 2.08 10.35 8.19
C ALA A 271 0.79 11.02 8.68
N ASP A 272 -0.01 10.31 9.48
CA ASP A 272 -1.09 10.89 10.29
C ASP A 272 -0.56 11.41 11.64
N HIS A 273 0.59 10.89 12.09
CA HIS A 273 1.38 11.35 13.23
C HIS A 273 2.87 11.20 12.93
N ASP A 274 3.71 12.04 13.52
CA ASP A 274 5.16 11.95 13.37
C ASP A 274 5.90 12.51 14.60
N ASN A 275 7.21 12.70 14.50
CA ASN A 275 8.04 13.15 15.60
C ASN A 275 7.75 14.60 16.05
N GLN A 276 6.98 15.36 15.25
CA GLN A 276 6.65 16.76 15.50
C GLN A 276 5.15 16.98 15.81
N SER A 277 4.25 16.09 15.38
CA SER A 277 2.82 16.21 15.70
C SER A 277 2.14 14.85 15.87
N LYS A 278 1.15 14.79 16.79
CA LYS A 278 0.27 13.63 16.98
C LYS A 278 -0.91 13.57 16.01
N MET A 279 -1.10 14.62 15.22
CA MET A 279 -2.12 14.76 14.21
C MET A 279 -1.56 15.68 13.12
N ILE A 280 -1.29 15.14 11.94
CA ILE A 280 -0.62 15.88 10.87
C ILE A 280 -1.65 16.65 10.04
N PRO A 281 -1.54 17.99 9.97
CA PRO A 281 -2.38 18.79 9.08
C PRO A 281 -2.25 18.36 7.62
N PHE A 282 -3.31 18.49 6.84
CA PHE A 282 -3.36 18.08 5.43
C PHE A 282 -2.26 18.67 4.57
N ASP A 283 -1.88 19.93 4.81
CA ASP A 283 -0.84 20.68 4.08
C ASP A 283 0.59 20.40 4.57
N VAL A 284 0.76 19.46 5.51
CA VAL A 284 2.05 19.01 6.03
C VAL A 284 2.33 17.58 5.55
N ASN A 285 3.60 17.27 5.31
CA ASN A 285 4.11 16.02 4.77
C ASN A 285 3.39 15.59 3.48
N THR A 286 3.08 16.54 2.59
CA THR A 286 2.16 16.32 1.47
C THR A 286 2.64 15.21 0.54
N CYS A 287 1.72 14.31 0.22
CA CYS A 287 1.92 13.27 -0.78
C CYS A 287 0.60 13.01 -1.48
N GLU A 288 0.52 13.26 -2.79
CA GLU A 288 -0.75 13.18 -3.53
C GLU A 288 -1.24 11.74 -3.62
N HIS A 289 -0.35 10.80 -3.94
CA HIS A 289 -0.70 9.41 -4.18
C HIS A 289 0.23 8.44 -3.45
N GLY A 290 -0.33 7.33 -2.94
CA GLY A 290 0.49 6.22 -2.50
C GLY A 290 0.96 5.41 -3.69
N LEU A 291 0.01 4.90 -4.48
CA LEU A 291 0.31 4.00 -5.59
C LEU A 291 -0.36 4.47 -6.87
N ILE A 292 0.43 4.57 -7.94
CA ILE A 292 -0.07 4.75 -9.30
C ILE A 292 0.31 3.51 -10.11
N VAL A 293 -0.67 2.82 -10.69
CA VAL A 293 -0.45 1.63 -11.52
C VAL A 293 -0.84 1.90 -12.96
N ARG A 294 0.15 1.92 -13.85
CA ARG A 294 -0.01 2.08 -15.30
C ARG A 294 0.12 0.77 -16.07
N GLY A 295 0.99 -0.13 -15.61
CA GLY A 295 1.25 -1.41 -16.27
C GLY A 295 0.06 -2.36 -16.23
N ASP A 296 -0.12 -3.13 -17.30
CA ASP A 296 -1.15 -4.17 -17.44
C ASP A 296 -0.76 -5.42 -16.62
N ASN A 297 -1.75 -6.18 -16.16
CA ASN A 297 -1.60 -7.44 -15.42
C ASN A 297 -0.78 -7.33 -14.13
N VAL A 298 -0.71 -6.13 -13.54
CA VAL A 298 -0.07 -5.89 -12.24
C VAL A 298 -0.91 -6.51 -11.12
N LYS A 299 -0.24 -7.08 -10.13
CA LYS A 299 -0.89 -7.75 -8.99
C LYS A 299 -0.37 -7.23 -7.66
N MET A 300 -1.28 -7.00 -6.72
CA MET A 300 -1.00 -6.50 -5.38
C MET A 300 -1.61 -7.42 -4.34
N PHE A 301 -0.78 -7.96 -3.46
CA PHE A 301 -1.17 -8.91 -2.42
C PHE A 301 -0.81 -8.33 -1.04
N GLY A 302 -1.81 -8.05 -0.20
CA GLY A 302 -1.53 -7.39 1.09
C GLY A 302 -1.08 -5.94 0.89
N LEU A 303 -1.95 -5.11 0.31
CA LEU A 303 -1.67 -3.70 0.03
C LEU A 303 -2.29 -2.78 1.10
N PHE A 304 -1.47 -1.94 1.73
CA PHE A 304 -1.86 -0.97 2.75
C PHE A 304 -1.48 0.44 2.24
N VAL A 305 -2.45 1.35 2.10
CA VAL A 305 -2.22 2.70 1.54
C VAL A 305 -3.02 3.74 2.32
N GLU A 306 -2.36 4.68 2.99
CA GLU A 306 -3.03 5.52 4.01
C GLU A 306 -2.70 7.01 3.93
N HIS A 307 -3.74 7.83 4.13
CA HIS A 307 -3.73 9.27 4.44
C HIS A 307 -3.18 10.22 3.37
N PHE A 308 -3.15 9.82 2.10
CA PHE A 308 -2.65 10.67 1.01
C PHE A 308 -3.61 11.84 0.71
N ASN A 309 -3.06 12.89 0.07
CA ASN A 309 -3.78 14.14 -0.20
C ASN A 309 -4.80 14.01 -1.34
N ASN A 310 -4.57 13.12 -2.30
CA ASN A 310 -5.47 12.88 -3.43
C ASN A 310 -5.90 11.40 -3.46
N TYR A 311 -6.38 10.90 -4.61
CA TYR A 311 -6.70 9.49 -4.76
C TYR A 311 -5.54 8.61 -4.29
N GLN A 312 -5.71 7.89 -3.19
CA GLN A 312 -4.58 7.27 -2.51
C GLN A 312 -3.96 6.15 -3.35
N THR A 313 -4.79 5.43 -4.10
CA THR A 313 -4.39 4.46 -5.12
C THR A 313 -5.11 4.76 -6.44
N VAL A 314 -4.36 4.89 -7.52
CA VAL A 314 -4.86 5.13 -8.87
C VAL A 314 -4.47 3.96 -9.77
N TRP A 315 -5.45 3.38 -10.46
CA TRP A 315 -5.24 2.21 -11.31
C TRP A 315 -5.69 2.46 -12.75
N TYR A 316 -4.74 2.33 -13.68
CA TYR A 316 -4.97 2.47 -15.13
C TYR A 316 -4.82 1.17 -15.90
N GLY A 317 -3.94 0.27 -15.45
CA GLY A 317 -3.59 -0.95 -16.16
C GLY A 317 -4.71 -1.99 -16.21
N LYS A 318 -4.82 -2.69 -17.33
CA LYS A 318 -5.80 -3.75 -17.58
C LYS A 318 -5.50 -5.00 -16.78
N ASN A 319 -6.53 -5.82 -16.51
CA ASN A 319 -6.43 -7.10 -15.80
C ASN A 319 -5.67 -6.98 -14.47
N GLY A 320 -5.74 -5.81 -13.85
CA GLY A 320 -5.12 -5.55 -12.56
C GLY A 320 -5.80 -6.32 -11.45
N GLU A 321 -5.05 -6.67 -10.42
CA GLU A 321 -5.55 -7.48 -9.32
C GLU A 321 -5.08 -6.94 -7.97
N ILE A 322 -6.01 -6.64 -7.06
CA ILE A 322 -5.72 -6.40 -5.65
C ILE A 322 -6.38 -7.50 -4.83
N ARG A 323 -5.59 -8.20 -4.01
CA ARG A 323 -6.12 -9.08 -2.97
C ARG A 323 -5.64 -8.60 -1.62
N PHE A 324 -6.60 -8.29 -0.78
CA PHE A 324 -6.43 -7.49 0.42
C PHE A 324 -5.99 -6.06 0.10
N TYR A 325 -6.89 -5.14 0.41
CA TYR A 325 -6.61 -3.72 0.48
C TYR A 325 -7.02 -3.20 1.85
N GLN A 326 -6.11 -2.49 2.51
CA GLN A 326 -6.44 -1.69 3.68
C GLN A 326 -6.07 -0.25 3.39
N SER A 327 -6.96 0.66 3.79
CA SER A 327 -6.73 2.09 3.62
C SER A 327 -7.43 2.90 4.67
N GLU A 328 -6.83 4.01 5.06
CA GLU A 328 -7.46 5.05 5.85
C GLU A 328 -7.38 6.40 5.14
N MET A 329 -8.47 7.16 5.19
CA MET A 329 -8.51 8.54 4.70
C MET A 329 -7.72 9.49 5.62
N PRO A 330 -7.18 10.62 5.12
CA PRO A 330 -6.45 11.58 5.94
C PRO A 330 -7.32 12.19 7.05
N TYR A 331 -6.80 12.25 8.27
CA TYR A 331 -7.62 12.60 9.44
C TYR A 331 -7.91 14.08 9.60
N PHE A 332 -6.91 14.93 9.39
CA PHE A 332 -6.97 16.35 9.74
C PHE A 332 -6.86 17.26 8.51
N LEU A 333 -7.99 17.86 8.14
CA LEU A 333 -8.26 18.45 6.84
C LEU A 333 -8.47 19.97 6.85
N THR A 334 -8.29 20.66 7.97
CA THR A 334 -8.62 22.11 8.02
C THR A 334 -7.60 22.99 7.33
N VAL A 335 -8.08 24.01 6.60
CA VAL A 335 -7.25 25.06 5.95
C VAL A 335 -7.67 26.49 6.35
N GLU A 336 -8.20 26.68 7.57
CA GLU A 336 -8.77 27.94 8.13
C GLU A 336 -10.25 28.25 7.79
N GLY A 337 -11.09 28.34 8.84
CA GLY A 337 -12.39 29.05 8.85
C GLY A 337 -13.56 28.49 8.03
N GLU A 338 -13.30 27.84 6.89
CA GLU A 338 -14.29 27.39 5.91
C GLU A 338 -14.44 25.86 5.89
N GLN A 339 -15.38 25.36 5.10
CA GLN A 339 -15.51 23.91 4.87
C GLN A 339 -14.31 23.48 4.03
N HIS A 340 -13.58 22.44 4.44
CA HIS A 340 -12.48 21.94 3.62
C HIS A 340 -13.02 21.36 2.32
N ILE A 341 -12.40 21.80 1.22
CA ILE A 341 -12.61 21.33 -0.14
C ILE A 341 -11.21 21.11 -0.74
N VAL A 342 -11.04 19.98 -1.41
CA VAL A 342 -9.85 19.58 -2.15
C VAL A 342 -10.24 19.27 -3.59
N ASP A 343 -9.36 19.65 -4.51
CA ASP A 343 -9.44 19.28 -5.92
C ASP A 343 -8.91 17.86 -6.13
N CYS A 344 -9.83 16.90 -6.21
CA CYS A 344 -9.48 15.51 -6.50
C CYS A 344 -9.23 15.33 -8.00
N SER A 345 -8.05 14.82 -8.35
CA SER A 345 -7.68 14.50 -9.73
C SER A 345 -6.75 13.31 -9.77
N HIS A 346 -6.84 12.53 -10.84
CA HIS A 346 -5.87 11.49 -11.15
C HIS A 346 -4.79 12.06 -12.09
N PRO A 347 -3.56 11.51 -12.08
CA PRO A 347 -2.41 12.06 -12.81
C PRO A 347 -2.63 12.37 -14.31
N ASP A 348 -3.53 11.66 -14.99
CA ASP A 348 -3.76 11.81 -16.43
C ASP A 348 -4.95 12.73 -16.77
N SER A 349 -5.52 13.44 -15.77
CA SER A 349 -6.66 14.35 -15.95
C SER A 349 -6.32 15.78 -15.57
N SER A 350 -6.72 16.71 -16.44
CA SER A 350 -6.78 18.15 -16.13
C SER A 350 -8.09 18.57 -15.45
N GLU A 351 -9.07 17.68 -15.40
CA GLU A 351 -10.35 17.90 -14.72
C GLU A 351 -10.23 17.52 -13.24
N THR A 352 -10.80 18.35 -12.37
CA THR A 352 -10.86 18.11 -10.93
C THR A 352 -12.31 17.95 -10.49
N VAL A 353 -12.49 17.21 -9.40
CA VAL A 353 -13.77 17.15 -8.68
C VAL A 353 -13.55 17.73 -7.29
N GLU A 354 -14.29 18.77 -6.95
CA GLU A 354 -14.28 19.37 -5.61
C GLU A 354 -14.99 18.45 -4.62
N GLU A 355 -14.25 17.90 -3.66
CA GLU A 355 -14.77 17.05 -2.59
C GLU A 355 -14.17 17.47 -1.25
N GLN A 356 -14.72 16.99 -0.13
CA GLN A 356 -14.08 17.22 1.17
C GLN A 356 -12.85 16.32 1.37
N VAL A 357 -12.84 15.15 0.74
CA VAL A 357 -11.73 14.19 0.79
C VAL A 357 -11.79 13.36 -0.49
N CYS A 358 -10.64 13.11 -1.11
CA CYS A 358 -10.57 12.24 -2.27
C CYS A 358 -10.78 10.77 -1.89
N ALA A 359 -11.31 9.99 -2.83
CA ALA A 359 -11.55 8.56 -2.63
C ALA A 359 -10.24 7.81 -2.41
N SER A 360 -10.31 6.68 -1.73
CA SER A 360 -9.13 5.86 -1.43
C SER A 360 -8.60 5.14 -2.67
N LEU A 361 -9.50 4.58 -3.49
CA LEU A 361 -9.16 3.87 -4.73
C LEU A 361 -9.89 4.49 -5.92
N TYR A 362 -9.14 4.83 -6.97
CA TYR A 362 -9.67 5.25 -8.26
C TYR A 362 -9.28 4.22 -9.34
N VAL A 363 -10.27 3.59 -9.96
CA VAL A 363 -10.10 2.65 -11.08
C VAL A 363 -10.55 3.35 -12.37
N SER A 364 -9.61 3.62 -13.26
CA SER A 364 -9.85 4.44 -14.45
C SER A 364 -10.68 3.73 -15.52
N GLU A 365 -11.12 4.49 -16.53
CA GLU A 365 -11.78 3.96 -17.72
C GLU A 365 -10.88 2.96 -18.49
N SER A 366 -9.55 3.06 -18.40
CA SER A 366 -8.64 2.16 -19.11
C SER A 366 -8.44 0.80 -18.42
N ALA A 367 -8.79 0.68 -17.13
CA ALA A 367 -8.51 -0.48 -16.28
C ALA A 367 -9.50 -1.63 -16.49
N THR A 368 -9.72 -2.01 -17.74
CA THR A 368 -10.59 -3.14 -18.14
C THR A 368 -10.11 -4.45 -17.52
N GLY A 369 -11.02 -5.22 -16.94
CA GLY A 369 -10.75 -6.51 -16.30
C GLY A 369 -10.18 -6.41 -14.89
N PHE A 370 -10.20 -5.23 -14.26
CA PHE A 370 -9.70 -5.04 -12.89
C PHE A 370 -10.48 -5.87 -11.87
N ARG A 371 -9.77 -6.46 -10.90
CA ARG A 371 -10.34 -7.28 -9.83
C ARG A 371 -9.82 -6.87 -8.46
N GLY A 372 -10.73 -6.66 -7.51
CA GLY A 372 -10.41 -6.43 -6.11
C GLY A 372 -11.05 -7.46 -5.19
N GLU A 373 -10.31 -8.02 -4.24
CA GLU A 373 -10.83 -9.02 -3.29
C GLU A 373 -10.47 -8.68 -1.84
N GLY A 374 -11.47 -8.47 -0.98
CA GLY A 374 -11.29 -8.14 0.44
C GLY A 374 -10.71 -6.75 0.67
N LEU A 375 -11.51 -5.72 0.41
CA LEU A 375 -11.11 -4.32 0.58
C LEU A 375 -11.71 -3.72 1.86
N GLY A 376 -10.91 -3.03 2.66
CA GLY A 376 -11.36 -2.27 3.82
C GLY A 376 -10.86 -0.83 3.79
N ILE A 377 -11.78 0.13 3.73
CA ILE A 377 -11.46 1.57 3.69
C ILE A 377 -12.05 2.26 4.92
N TYR A 378 -11.21 2.93 5.70
CA TYR A 378 -11.58 3.47 7.01
C TYR A 378 -11.56 4.99 7.04
N SER A 379 -12.36 5.57 7.93
CA SER A 379 -12.41 7.00 8.18
C SER A 379 -12.29 7.31 9.66
N PHE A 380 -11.40 8.25 9.99
CA PHE A 380 -11.31 8.88 11.30
C PHE A 380 -11.22 10.39 11.11
N PHE A 381 -12.36 11.06 10.97
CA PHE A 381 -12.42 12.51 10.88
C PHE A 381 -12.84 13.10 12.22
N PRO A 382 -11.92 13.49 13.12
CA PRO A 382 -12.27 14.03 14.43
C PRO A 382 -12.92 15.41 14.33
N ASN A 383 -13.71 15.79 15.35
CA ASN A 383 -14.21 17.16 15.55
C ASN A 383 -13.31 17.98 16.51
N THR A 384 -12.11 17.48 16.80
CA THR A 384 -11.10 18.20 17.57
C THR A 384 -10.35 19.18 16.68
N LEU A 385 -9.59 20.10 17.29
CA LEU A 385 -8.72 21.05 16.56
C LEU A 385 -9.47 21.98 15.58
N ASN A 386 -10.74 22.28 15.86
CA ASN A 386 -11.62 23.11 15.03
C ASN A 386 -11.93 22.53 13.63
N GLN A 387 -11.72 21.23 13.43
CA GLN A 387 -12.21 20.53 12.24
C GLN A 387 -13.74 20.49 12.23
N LYS A 388 -14.33 20.99 11.15
CA LYS A 388 -15.75 20.82 10.86
C LYS A 388 -16.03 19.38 10.49
N THR A 389 -17.28 18.94 10.63
CA THR A 389 -17.73 17.62 10.18
C THR A 389 -17.33 17.40 8.72
N ILE A 390 -16.65 16.28 8.47
CA ILE A 390 -16.21 15.83 7.15
C ILE A 390 -17.00 14.60 6.75
N ARG A 391 -17.49 14.57 5.52
CA ARG A 391 -18.05 13.37 4.89
C ARG A 391 -17.36 13.14 3.56
N ALA A 392 -16.71 12.00 3.44
CA ALA A 392 -16.18 11.55 2.15
C ALA A 392 -17.34 10.98 1.33
N LYS A 393 -17.52 11.46 0.12
CA LYS A 393 -18.64 11.04 -0.74
C LYS A 393 -18.61 9.55 -1.08
N THR A 394 -17.41 9.01 -1.31
CA THR A 394 -17.21 7.59 -1.62
C THR A 394 -15.82 7.11 -1.22
N ALA A 395 -15.67 5.81 -0.97
CA ALA A 395 -14.37 5.19 -0.75
C ALA A 395 -13.68 4.76 -2.06
N ILE A 396 -14.45 4.39 -3.09
CA ILE A 396 -13.94 3.84 -4.34
C ILE A 396 -14.64 4.53 -5.51
N VAL A 397 -13.89 4.96 -6.52
CA VAL A 397 -14.42 5.46 -7.81
C VAL A 397 -14.05 4.46 -8.90
N VAL A 398 -15.01 4.11 -9.76
CA VAL A 398 -14.84 3.15 -10.84
C VAL A 398 -15.39 3.71 -12.15
N GLU A 399 -14.52 3.95 -13.12
CA GLU A 399 -14.87 4.53 -14.42
C GLU A 399 -15.01 3.48 -15.55
N ASN A 400 -14.91 2.19 -15.23
CA ASN A 400 -15.04 1.08 -16.20
C ASN A 400 -16.08 0.03 -15.73
N ASP A 401 -16.88 -0.50 -16.66
CA ASP A 401 -17.91 -1.53 -16.34
C ASP A 401 -17.33 -2.93 -16.15
N ASP A 402 -16.19 -3.24 -16.80
CA ASP A 402 -15.47 -4.50 -16.67
C ASP A 402 -14.55 -4.46 -15.45
N VAL A 403 -15.14 -4.18 -14.30
CA VAL A 403 -14.48 -4.11 -13.00
C VAL A 403 -15.27 -4.95 -12.02
N SER A 404 -14.57 -5.80 -11.27
CA SER A 404 -15.20 -6.66 -10.27
C SER A 404 -14.56 -6.49 -8.90
N PHE A 405 -15.41 -6.43 -7.87
CA PHE A 405 -14.99 -6.51 -6.49
C PHE A 405 -15.69 -7.66 -5.79
N HIS A 406 -14.95 -8.37 -4.96
CA HIS A 406 -15.48 -9.41 -4.09
C HIS A 406 -15.11 -9.08 -2.65
N HIS A 407 -16.13 -8.80 -1.84
CA HIS A 407 -16.02 -8.33 -0.46
C HIS A 407 -15.29 -6.99 -0.34
N ALA A 408 -16.05 -5.92 -0.12
CA ALA A 408 -15.50 -4.63 0.30
C ALA A 408 -16.33 -4.06 1.45
N LEU A 409 -15.69 -3.24 2.29
CA LEU A 409 -16.35 -2.54 3.38
C LEU A 409 -15.76 -1.16 3.62
N THR A 410 -16.59 -0.27 4.16
CA THR A 410 -16.15 0.96 4.82
C THR A 410 -16.33 0.84 6.33
N TYR A 411 -15.45 1.49 7.11
CA TYR A 411 -15.56 1.50 8.57
C TYR A 411 -15.20 2.87 9.17
N TRP A 412 -16.02 3.34 10.11
CA TRP A 412 -15.83 4.60 10.84
C TRP A 412 -15.18 4.33 12.21
N LEU A 413 -14.00 4.92 12.41
CA LEU A 413 -13.11 4.70 13.54
C LEU A 413 -13.38 5.64 14.73
N ASN A 414 -14.66 5.96 14.96
CA ASN A 414 -15.09 6.87 16.04
C ASN A 414 -14.54 8.30 15.93
N GLY A 415 -14.58 8.89 14.73
CA GLY A 415 -14.34 10.33 14.54
C GLY A 415 -15.46 11.20 15.15
N ASP A 416 -15.71 12.35 14.53
CA ASP A 416 -16.93 13.13 14.75
C ASP A 416 -18.17 12.27 14.47
N HIS A 417 -19.22 12.44 15.28
CA HIS A 417 -20.41 11.58 15.23
C HIS A 417 -21.11 11.62 13.87
N ASP A 418 -21.08 12.78 13.21
CA ASP A 418 -21.74 13.00 11.92
C ASP A 418 -20.77 12.86 10.73
N SER A 419 -19.52 12.42 10.98
CA SER A 419 -18.54 12.16 9.92
C SER A 419 -18.57 10.72 9.43
N GLY A 420 -17.94 10.47 8.28
CA GLY A 420 -17.80 9.13 7.74
C GLY A 420 -17.69 9.12 6.22
N ILE A 421 -18.02 7.97 5.63
CA ILE A 421 -18.03 7.74 4.19
C ILE A 421 -19.47 7.51 3.76
N ASP A 422 -19.92 8.22 2.74
CA ASP A 422 -21.31 8.21 2.26
C ASP A 422 -21.63 7.03 1.35
N SER A 423 -20.63 6.45 0.69
CA SER A 423 -20.80 5.24 -0.10
C SER A 423 -19.51 4.43 -0.18
N ILE A 424 -19.64 3.12 -0.39
CA ILE A 424 -18.46 2.25 -0.56
C ILE A 424 -17.85 2.48 -1.95
N LEU A 425 -18.68 2.52 -2.98
CA LEU A 425 -18.26 2.64 -4.37
C LEU A 425 -19.18 3.59 -5.13
N THR A 426 -18.62 4.38 -6.03
CA THR A 426 -19.34 5.14 -7.07
C THR A 426 -18.92 4.62 -8.44
N ASN A 427 -19.89 4.21 -9.25
CA ASN A 427 -19.64 3.73 -10.61
C ASN A 427 -19.53 4.88 -11.62
N LYS A 428 -19.20 4.54 -12.86
CA LYS A 428 -18.99 5.51 -13.96
C LYS A 428 -20.22 6.33 -14.32
N ASN A 429 -21.41 5.85 -13.95
CA ASN A 429 -22.68 6.56 -14.14
C ASN A 429 -22.98 7.53 -12.99
N GLY A 430 -22.09 7.61 -11.98
CA GLY A 430 -22.27 8.41 -10.77
C GLY A 430 -23.16 7.76 -9.72
N GLU A 431 -23.47 6.47 -9.84
CA GLU A 431 -24.36 5.76 -8.93
C GLU A 431 -23.57 5.12 -7.78
N SER A 432 -24.07 5.28 -6.55
CA SER A 432 -23.48 4.67 -5.36
C SER A 432 -23.84 3.18 -5.24
N TYR A 433 -22.89 2.39 -4.78
CA TYR A 433 -23.04 0.96 -4.53
C TYR A 433 -22.42 0.51 -3.18
N PRO A 434 -23.14 -0.29 -2.38
CA PRO A 434 -24.58 -0.52 -2.48
C PRO A 434 -25.33 0.80 -2.21
N SER A 435 -26.55 0.91 -2.72
CA SER A 435 -27.40 2.07 -2.43
C SER A 435 -27.61 2.21 -0.92
N GLU A 436 -27.64 3.45 -0.42
CA GLU A 436 -27.86 3.77 1.01
C GLU A 436 -26.75 3.26 1.97
N SER A 437 -25.51 3.13 1.50
CA SER A 437 -24.35 2.73 2.32
C SER A 437 -23.71 3.86 3.14
N SER A 438 -24.44 4.94 3.39
CA SER A 438 -23.93 6.08 4.14
C SER A 438 -23.94 5.82 5.63
N ILE A 439 -22.80 6.08 6.28
CA ILE A 439 -22.62 5.90 7.72
C ILE A 439 -23.43 6.97 8.47
N TYR A 440 -24.43 6.53 9.24
CA TYR A 440 -25.26 7.35 10.12
C TYR A 440 -25.47 6.67 11.49
N GLN A 441 -25.48 7.46 12.56
CA GLN A 441 -25.90 7.06 13.92
C GLN A 441 -25.03 5.92 14.54
N ASP A 442 -25.67 4.85 15.03
CA ASP A 442 -25.02 3.74 15.75
C ASP A 442 -24.24 2.78 14.83
N LEU A 443 -24.35 2.95 13.51
CA LEU A 443 -23.64 2.12 12.54
C LEU A 443 -22.18 2.55 12.43
N LYS A 444 -21.29 1.56 12.32
CA LYS A 444 -19.86 1.77 12.13
C LYS A 444 -19.41 1.51 10.71
N GLY A 445 -20.17 0.79 9.89
CA GLY A 445 -19.76 0.51 8.52
C GLY A 445 -20.83 -0.17 7.68
N TYR A 446 -20.51 -0.32 6.41
CA TYR A 446 -21.27 -1.09 5.43
C TYR A 446 -20.33 -2.00 4.67
N ALA A 447 -20.85 -3.10 4.18
CA ALA A 447 -20.14 -4.03 3.31
C ALA A 447 -20.97 -4.37 2.07
N PHE A 448 -20.35 -5.05 1.11
CA PHE A 448 -21.08 -5.77 0.07
C PHE A 448 -20.35 -7.07 -0.28
N SER A 449 -21.09 -8.04 -0.83
CA SER A 449 -20.52 -9.33 -1.24
C SER A 449 -19.82 -9.26 -2.60
N SER A 450 -20.49 -8.72 -3.62
CA SER A 450 -19.91 -8.58 -4.96
C SER A 450 -20.26 -7.22 -5.57
N TYR A 451 -19.43 -6.75 -6.49
CA TYR A 451 -19.73 -5.70 -7.45
C TYR A 451 -19.20 -6.15 -8.82
N PRO A 452 -19.99 -6.05 -9.91
CA PRO A 452 -21.44 -5.86 -9.88
C PRO A 452 -22.15 -7.01 -9.09
N PRO A 453 -23.44 -6.87 -8.75
CA PRO A 453 -24.19 -7.93 -8.07
C PRO A 453 -24.15 -9.24 -8.85
N GLU A 454 -23.99 -10.41 -8.19
CA GLU A 454 -23.90 -11.71 -8.88
C GLU A 454 -25.10 -12.00 -9.81
N GLU A 455 -26.28 -11.42 -9.54
CA GLU A 455 -27.47 -11.56 -10.40
C GLU A 455 -27.33 -10.93 -11.79
N SER A 456 -26.40 -9.98 -12.00
CA SER A 456 -26.19 -9.32 -13.30
C SER A 456 -25.32 -10.11 -14.28
N LEU A 457 -24.68 -11.20 -13.85
CA LEU A 457 -23.82 -12.03 -14.71
C LEU A 457 -24.58 -13.11 -15.49
N ASN A 458 -25.84 -13.39 -15.12
CA ASN A 458 -26.69 -14.40 -15.79
C ASN A 458 -27.61 -13.84 -16.88
N SER A 459 -27.57 -12.53 -17.17
CA SER A 459 -28.43 -11.89 -18.19
C SER A 459 -27.77 -11.69 -19.56
N SER A 460 -26.59 -12.27 -19.80
CA SER A 460 -25.86 -12.16 -21.07
C SER A 460 -25.44 -13.51 -21.65
N GLU A 461 -26.36 -14.48 -21.68
CA GLU A 461 -26.30 -15.63 -22.61
C GLU A 461 -27.13 -15.39 -23.87
#